data_AF-A0AA42NN57-F1
#
_entry.id   AF-A0AA42NN57-F1
#
_cell.length_a   1.000
_cell.length_b   1.000
_cell.length_c   1.000
_cell.angle_alpha   90.00
_cell.angle_beta   90.00
_cell.angle_gamma   90.00
#
_symmetry.space_group_name_H-M   'P 1'
#
loop_
_entity.id
_entity.type
_entity.pdbx_description
1 polymer ?
#
loop_
_entity_poly.entity_id
_entity_poly.type
_entity_poly.pdbx_seq_one_letter_code
_entity_poly.pdbx_strand_id
1 'polypeptide(L)' 'MGKLTLMRRPGEEIRLTIDPGVDTEKLLRLLLRDGITLRVESSGRSRVRLSVEAPNQVCISRAELEELD' A
#
# COMPACT_ATOMS: atom_id res chain seq x y z
N MET A 1 -6.81 6.86 -7.84
CA MET A 1 -6.23 5.65 -7.23
C MET A 1 -4.76 5.67 -7.54
N GLY A 2 -3.94 5.53 -6.50
CA GLY A 2 -2.51 5.35 -6.65
C GLY A 2 -2.21 3.87 -6.83
N LYS A 3 -1.28 3.55 -7.73
CA LYS A 3 -0.71 2.21 -7.87
C LYS A 3 0.78 2.29 -7.58
N LEU A 4 1.24 1.51 -6.61
CA LEU A 4 2.66 1.35 -6.31
C LEU A 4 3.07 -0.09 -6.56
N THR A 5 4.07 -0.30 -7.42
CA THR A 5 4.65 -1.62 -7.67
C THR A 5 6.07 -1.65 -7.13
N LEU A 6 6.35 -2.60 -6.24
CA LEU A 6 7.63 -2.75 -5.57
C LEU A 6 8.04 -4.23 -5.49
N MET A 7 9.34 -4.46 -5.33
CA MET A 7 9.88 -5.80 -5.09
C MET A 7 10.12 -5.98 -3.60
N ARG A 8 9.62 -7.09 -3.06
CA ARG A 8 9.73 -7.44 -1.64
C ARG A 8 10.36 -8.81 -1.44
N ARG A 9 11.13 -8.98 -0.37
CA ARG A 9 11.62 -10.26 0.12
C ARG A 9 10.68 -10.79 1.21
N PRO A 10 10.68 -12.10 1.48
CA PRO A 10 10.02 -12.64 2.66
C PRO A 10 10.52 -11.91 3.91
N GLY A 11 9.59 -11.39 4.72
CA GLY A 11 9.89 -10.61 5.92
C GLY A 11 9.93 -9.09 5.73
N GLU A 12 9.87 -8.57 4.50
CA GLU A 12 9.72 -7.12 4.27
C GLU A 12 8.23 -6.70 4.35
N GLU A 13 7.93 -5.66 5.12
CA GLU A 13 6.57 -5.17 5.37
C GLU A 13 6.23 -3.95 4.48
N ILE A 14 4.95 -3.87 4.10
CA ILE A 14 4.35 -2.69 3.48
C ILE A 14 3.34 -2.13 4.48
N ARG A 15 3.50 -0.85 4.80
CA ARG A 15 2.62 -0.13 5.72
C ARG A 15 1.65 0.73 4.92
N LEU A 16 0.37 0.62 5.27
CA LEU A 16 -0.71 1.41 4.70
C LEU A 16 -1.27 2.31 5.78
N THR A 17 -1.11 3.61 5.60
CA THR A 17 -1.60 4.62 6.54
C THR A 17 -2.55 5.57 5.85
N ILE A 18 -3.42 6.19 6.62
CA ILE A 18 -4.32 7.22 6.14
C ILE A 18 -3.73 8.56 6.52
N ASP A 19 -3.64 9.48 5.56
CA ASP A 19 -3.15 10.82 5.85
C ASP A 19 -4.10 11.53 6.84
N PRO A 20 -3.59 12.11 7.94
CA PRO A 20 -4.43 12.65 9.02
C PRO A 20 -5.25 13.87 8.60
N GLY A 21 -4.91 14.53 7.48
CA GLY A 21 -5.64 15.68 6.96
C GLY A 21 -6.82 15.33 6.05
N VAL A 22 -7.11 14.04 5.84
CA VAL A 22 -8.13 13.62 4.87
C VAL A 22 -9.54 13.61 5.44
N ASP A 23 -10.48 13.94 4.55
CA ASP A 23 -11.91 13.79 4.81
C ASP A 23 -12.26 12.30 4.94
N THR A 24 -12.43 11.86 6.19
CA THR A 24 -12.62 10.44 6.55
C THR A 24 -13.90 9.85 5.96
N GLU A 25 -14.95 10.66 5.80
CA GLU A 25 -16.22 10.20 5.25
C GLU A 25 -16.11 9.93 3.75
N LYS A 26 -15.42 10.80 3.01
CA LYS A 26 -15.09 10.55 1.60
C LYS A 26 -14.18 9.35 1.42
N LEU A 27 -13.18 9.20 2.28
CA LEU A 27 -12.28 8.05 2.24
C LEU A 27 -13.02 6.74 2.52
N LEU A 28 -13.89 6.71 3.53
CA LEU A 28 -14.68 5.53 3.87
C LEU A 28 -15.56 5.11 2.69
N ARG A 29 -16.20 6.06 2.00
CA ARG A 29 -16.99 5.77 0.80
C ARG A 29 -16.14 5.18 -0.34
N LEU A 30 -14.92 5.68 -0.53
CA LEU A 30 -13.99 5.14 -1.52
C LEU A 30 -13.54 3.72 -1.15
N LEU A 31 -13.21 3.48 0.12
CA LEU A 31 -12.82 2.15 0.60
C LEU A 31 -13.97 1.14 0.54
N LEU A 32 -15.21 1.57 0.85
CA LEU A 32 -16.39 0.71 0.73
C LEU A 32 -16.72 0.36 -0.72
N ARG A 33 -16.45 1.27 -1.66
CA ARG A 33 -16.73 1.05 -3.09
C ARG A 33 -15.64 0.26 -3.79
N ASP A 34 -14.39 0.65 -3.58
CA ASP A 34 -13.25 0.20 -4.37
C ASP A 34 -12.24 -0.65 -3.58
N GLY A 35 -12.22 -0.51 -2.25
CA GLY A 35 -11.30 -1.23 -1.38
C GLY A 35 -9.82 -0.88 -1.58
N ILE A 36 -8.96 -1.79 -1.14
CA ILE A 36 -7.51 -1.76 -1.37
C ILE A 36 -7.15 -3.09 -2.01
N THR A 37 -6.50 -3.05 -3.17
CA THR A 37 -6.14 -4.26 -3.92
C THR A 37 -4.65 -4.52 -3.78
N LEU A 38 -4.29 -5.71 -3.29
CA LEU A 38 -2.94 -6.22 -3.32
C LEU A 38 -2.83 -7.31 -4.38
N ARG A 39 -1.87 -7.18 -5.28
CA ARG A 39 -1.62 -8.13 -6.36
C ARG A 39 -0.17 -8.57 -6.34
N VAL A 40 0.05 -9.87 -6.28
CA VAL A 40 1.36 -10.47 -6.55
C VAL A 40 1.49 -10.61 -8.06
N GLU A 41 2.35 -9.81 -8.69
CA GLU A 41 2.53 -9.83 -10.16
C GLU A 41 3.52 -10.90 -10.60
N SER A 42 4.54 -11.18 -9.79
CA SER A 42 5.46 -12.28 -10.02
C SER A 42 6.17 -12.69 -8.74
N SER A 43 6.54 -13.97 -8.65
CA SER A 43 7.32 -14.51 -7.54
C SER A 43 8.58 -15.19 -8.09
N GLY A 44 9.75 -14.68 -7.72
CA GLY A 44 11.04 -15.35 -7.89
C GLY A 44 11.48 -16.04 -6.61
N ARG A 45 12.63 -16.74 -6.65
CA ARG A 45 13.16 -17.52 -5.50
C ARG A 45 13.36 -16.73 -4.19
N SER A 46 13.64 -15.43 -4.29
CA SER A 46 13.96 -14.59 -3.12
C SER A 46 13.23 -13.25 -3.13
N ARG A 47 12.50 -12.93 -4.20
CA ARG A 47 11.79 -11.65 -4.36
C ARG A 47 10.43 -11.84 -5.00
N VAL A 48 9.44 -11.14 -4.48
CA VAL A 48 8.07 -11.08 -4.97
C VAL A 48 7.82 -9.65 -5.46
N ARG A 49 7.29 -9.51 -6.68
CA ARG A 49 6.79 -8.24 -7.17
C ARG A 49 5.35 -8.08 -6.68
N LEU A 50 5.14 -7.10 -5.81
CA LEU A 50 3.85 -6.73 -5.25
C LEU A 50 3.41 -5.40 -5.83
N SER A 51 2.17 -5.37 -6.29
CA SER A 51 1.45 -4.17 -6.70
C SER A 51 0.37 -3.90 -5.68
N VAL A 52 0.35 -2.68 -5.14
CA VAL A 52 -0.67 -2.21 -4.23
C VAL A 52 -1.41 -1.06 -4.90
N GLU A 53 -2.73 -1.18 -4.95
CA GLU A 53 -3.62 -0.16 -5.49
C GLU A 53 -4.57 0.29 -4.39
N ALA A 54 -4.59 1.60 -4.14
CA ALA A 54 -5.35 2.19 -3.05
C ALA A 54 -5.90 3.59 -3.45
N PRO A 55 -6.90 4.10 -2.72
CA PRO A 55 -7.31 5.50 -2.83
C PRO A 55 -6.13 6.45 -2.58
N ASN A 56 -6.13 7.63 -3.19
CA ASN A 56 -5.01 8.58 -3.10
C ASN A 56 -4.77 9.11 -1.67
N GLN A 57 -5.76 8.94 -0.79
CA GLN A 57 -5.72 9.29 0.61
C GLN A 57 -5.00 8.24 1.49
N VAL A 58 -4.71 7.06 0.92
CA VAL A 58 -3.94 6.00 1.57
C VAL A 58 -2.48 6.16 1.16
N CYS A 59 -1.63 6.41 2.12
CA CYS A 59 -0.18 6.42 1.94
C CYS A 59 0.35 4.98 1.96
N ILE A 60 1.20 4.66 0.99
CA ILE A 60 1.82 3.34 0.85
C ILE A 60 3.30 3.49 1.15
N SER A 61 3.69 3.12 2.36
CA SER A 61 5.06 3.23 2.86
C SER A 61 5.73 1.87 2.95
N ARG A 62 7.04 1.87 2.77
CA ARG A 62 7.88 0.71 3.05
C ARG A 62 8.23 0.76 4.52
N ALA A 63 8.00 -0.32 5.28
CA ALA A 63 8.21 -0.30 6.72
C ALA A 63 9.65 0.09 7.11
N GLU A 64 10.63 -0.27 6.27
CA GLU A 64 12.04 0.11 6.48
C GLU A 64 12.33 1.62 6.38
N LEU A 65 11.39 2.42 5.87
CA LEU A 65 11.55 3.88 5.77
C LEU A 65 11.02 4.63 7.00
N GLU A 66 10.18 3.98 7.82
CA GLU A 66 9.59 4.60 9.02
C GLU A 66 10.44 4.35 10.28
N GLU A 67 11.50 3.54 10.21
CA GLU A 67 12.48 3.33 11.30
C GLU A 67 13.57 4.42 11.38
N LEU A 68 13.50 5.45 10.53
CA LEU A 68 14.49 6.53 10.43
C LEU A 68 14.07 7.85 11.10
N ASP A 69 12.95 7.87 11.85
CA ASP A 69 12.46 9.04 12.60
C ASP A 69 12.36 8.77 14.11
#